data_AF-A0A1I3ZTH8-F1
#
_entry.id   AF-A0A1I3ZTH8-F1
#
_cell.length_a   1.000
_cell.length_b   1.000
_cell.length_c   1.000
_cell.angle_alpha   90.00
_cell.angle_beta   90.00
_cell.angle_gamma   90.00
#
_symmetry.space_group_name_H-M   'P 1'
#
loop_
_entity.id
_entity.type
_entity.pdbx_description
1 polymer ?
#
loop_
_entity_poly.entity_id
_entity_poly.type
_entity_poly.pdbx_seq_one_letter_code
_entity_poly.pdbx_strand_id
1 'polypeptide(L)'
;MKGPMMKIFFAFLFLAAFFVVKMPAQQVPFPDRSKVRVETRPRGDNSLKQKPTEGAEGLKVLTDGLLNDTYFTLFVKEYSGGKEIVNEFDLILADRYTKGNKIILEIIPDIVNDKHLRLFTYYPGGESFRQKISSENTRFKYALFEKSKKNEYDKRIPILLIYEEKELDSSIENLIKENQKDEFLPDNLNMDKNIYPHLNRYFIVYYVLTEIKN
;
A
#
# COMPACT_ATOMS: atom_id res chain seq x y z
N MET A 1 -6.39 29.94 -53.65
CA MET A 1 -6.49 31.09 -52.72
C MET A 1 -5.38 30.97 -51.68
N LYS A 2 -4.34 31.80 -51.83
CA LYS A 2 -3.21 31.93 -50.88
C LYS A 2 -3.59 33.02 -49.89
N GLY A 3 -3.90 32.65 -48.64
CA GLY A 3 -4.21 33.59 -47.57
C GLY A 3 -3.16 33.53 -46.46
N PRO A 4 -2.72 34.68 -45.91
CA PRO A 4 -1.78 34.73 -44.79
C PRO A 4 -2.32 34.12 -43.48
N MET A 5 -3.58 33.68 -43.44
CA MET A 5 -4.20 33.05 -42.29
C MET A 5 -3.68 31.63 -41.97
N MET A 6 -3.14 30.89 -42.94
CA MET A 6 -2.71 29.49 -42.69
C MET A 6 -1.36 29.39 -41.95
N LYS A 7 -0.54 30.45 -41.99
CA LYS A 7 0.74 30.50 -41.26
C LYS A 7 0.58 30.93 -39.80
N ILE A 8 -0.46 31.72 -39.49
CA ILE A 8 -0.77 32.16 -38.11
C ILE A 8 -1.34 30.98 -37.30
N PHE A 9 -2.09 30.08 -37.94
CA PHE A 9 -2.66 28.90 -37.27
C PHE A 9 -1.58 27.89 -36.83
N PHE A 10 -0.54 27.69 -37.65
CA PHE A 10 0.59 26.81 -37.29
C PHE A 10 1.54 27.41 -36.26
N ALA A 11 1.69 28.74 -36.21
CA ALA A 11 2.48 29.42 -35.18
C ALA A 11 1.82 29.31 -33.79
N PHE A 12 0.49 29.30 -33.70
CA PHE A 12 -0.23 29.08 -32.44
C PHE A 12 -0.14 27.63 -31.95
N LEU A 13 -0.12 26.65 -32.87
CA LEU A 13 0.03 25.24 -32.48
C LEU A 13 1.43 24.92 -31.93
N PHE A 14 2.47 25.61 -32.40
CA PHE A 14 3.84 25.44 -31.90
C PHE A 14 4.11 26.15 -30.56
N LEU A 15 3.40 27.24 -30.24
CA LEU A 15 3.51 27.88 -28.93
C LEU A 15 2.78 27.11 -27.82
N ALA A 16 1.74 26.33 -28.16
CA ALA A 16 1.02 25.50 -27.20
C ALA A 16 1.79 24.23 -26.78
N ALA A 17 2.77 23.79 -27.58
CA ALA A 17 3.57 22.59 -27.29
C ALA A 17 4.67 22.79 -26.22
N PHE A 18 4.97 24.04 -25.84
CA PHE A 18 5.98 24.35 -24.81
C PHE A 18 5.41 24.66 -23.43
N PHE A 19 4.08 24.72 -23.28
CA PHE A 19 3.44 24.71 -21.96
C PHE A 19 3.14 23.28 -21.53
N VAL A 20 4.18 22.44 -21.47
CA VAL A 20 4.20 21.39 -20.44
C VAL A 20 4.34 22.15 -19.13
N VAL A 21 3.18 22.53 -18.58
CA VAL A 21 3.10 23.00 -17.20
C VAL A 21 3.67 21.86 -16.38
N LYS A 22 4.93 22.02 -15.94
CA LYS A 22 5.42 21.32 -14.75
C LYS A 22 4.46 21.75 -13.66
N MET A 23 3.38 21.00 -13.46
CA MET A 23 2.51 21.19 -12.30
C MET A 23 3.44 20.96 -11.11
N PRO A 24 3.81 22.00 -10.34
CA PRO A 24 4.41 21.74 -9.05
C PRO A 24 3.38 20.90 -8.29
N ALA A 25 3.83 19.85 -7.61
CA ALA A 25 2.98 19.06 -6.73
C ALA A 25 2.14 20.04 -5.90
N GLN A 26 0.85 20.10 -6.19
CA GLN A 26 -0.04 21.10 -5.63
C GLN A 26 -0.13 20.79 -4.14
N GLN A 27 0.58 21.57 -3.32
CA GLN A 27 0.39 21.54 -1.88
C GLN A 27 -0.99 22.15 -1.63
N VAL A 28 -2.01 21.29 -1.65
CA VAL A 28 -3.34 21.66 -1.19
C VAL A 28 -3.19 22.05 0.28
N PRO A 29 -3.55 23.28 0.68
CA PRO A 29 -3.52 23.67 2.08
C PRO A 29 -4.52 22.78 2.83
N PHE A 30 -4.01 21.95 3.74
CA PHE A 30 -4.80 20.95 4.45
C PHE A 30 -5.77 21.62 5.44
N PRO A 31 -7.06 21.28 5.41
CA PRO A 31 -7.93 21.52 6.56
C PRO A 31 -7.57 20.55 7.69
N ASP A 32 -7.56 21.06 8.92
CA ASP A 32 -6.94 20.56 10.14
C ASP A 32 -7.56 19.27 10.76
N ARG A 33 -7.88 18.24 9.96
CA ARG A 33 -8.42 16.96 10.43
C ARG A 33 -8.03 15.77 9.55
N SER A 34 -6.87 15.16 9.77
CA SER A 34 -6.69 13.69 9.60
C SER A 34 -5.28 13.25 10.03
N LYS A 35 -5.19 12.24 10.91
CA LYS A 35 -3.95 11.58 11.38
C LYS A 35 -3.24 10.74 10.29
N VAL A 36 -3.21 11.21 9.05
CA VAL A 36 -2.81 10.43 7.87
C VAL A 36 -1.94 11.29 6.95
N ARG A 37 -0.78 10.77 6.57
CA ARG A 37 0.07 11.36 5.52
C ARG A 37 0.39 10.29 4.49
N VAL A 38 0.24 10.60 3.20
CA VAL A 38 0.52 9.69 2.08
C VAL A 38 1.35 10.42 1.04
N GLU A 39 2.42 9.77 0.56
CA GLU A 39 3.26 10.25 -0.54
C GLU A 39 3.59 9.09 -1.48
N THR A 40 3.58 9.32 -2.80
CA THR A 40 3.93 8.31 -3.82
C THR A 40 4.77 8.97 -4.91
N ARG A 41 5.90 8.36 -5.29
CA ARG A 41 6.86 8.97 -6.23
C ARG A 41 7.53 7.95 -7.16
N PRO A 42 8.01 8.39 -8.34
CA PRO A 42 8.85 7.57 -9.21
C PRO A 42 10.21 7.25 -8.59
N ARG A 43 10.80 6.12 -9.00
CA ARG A 43 12.13 5.69 -8.55
C ARG A 43 13.21 6.68 -9.00
N GLY A 44 14.08 7.11 -8.07
CA GLY A 44 15.22 8.00 -8.34
C GLY A 44 14.94 9.48 -8.12
N ASP A 45 13.73 9.85 -7.72
CA ASP A 45 13.43 11.21 -7.25
C ASP A 45 14.01 11.41 -5.83
N ASN A 46 15.17 12.06 -5.73
CA ASN A 46 15.87 12.32 -4.47
C ASN A 46 15.21 13.41 -3.58
N SER A 47 14.02 13.89 -3.92
CA SER A 47 13.34 14.94 -3.17
C SER A 47 12.65 14.45 -1.87
N LEU A 48 12.71 13.15 -1.57
CA LEU A 48 12.25 12.58 -0.30
C LEU A 48 13.31 12.67 0.81
N LYS A 49 12.95 13.32 1.92
CA LYS A 49 13.71 13.29 3.17
C LYS A 49 13.37 12.07 4.05
N GLN A 50 12.24 11.41 3.80
CA GLN A 50 11.75 10.34 4.69
C GLN A 50 12.36 9.01 4.29
N LYS A 51 13.02 8.36 5.24
CA LYS A 51 13.60 7.02 5.11
C LYS A 51 13.12 6.16 6.28
N PRO A 52 13.08 4.83 6.12
CA PRO A 52 12.94 3.93 7.26
C PRO A 52 13.98 4.25 8.32
N THR A 53 13.57 4.13 9.57
CA THR A 53 14.47 4.24 10.72
C THR A 53 15.51 3.14 10.64
N GLU A 54 16.73 3.43 11.06
CA GLU A 54 17.79 2.44 11.14
C GLU A 54 17.32 1.25 12.02
N GLY A 55 17.49 0.03 11.50
CA GLY A 55 17.02 -1.19 12.15
C GLY A 55 15.55 -1.56 11.89
N ALA A 56 14.77 -0.75 11.16
CA ALA A 56 13.42 -1.16 10.74
C ALA A 56 13.49 -2.36 9.78
N GLU A 57 12.77 -3.43 10.11
CA GLU A 57 12.80 -4.67 9.33
C GLU A 57 11.84 -4.61 8.14
N GLY A 58 12.37 -4.97 6.97
CA GLY A 58 11.62 -5.05 5.73
C GLY A 58 11.22 -6.46 5.35
N LEU A 59 10.04 -6.59 4.75
CA LEU A 59 9.52 -7.81 4.16
C LEU A 59 9.62 -7.75 2.64
N LYS A 60 10.34 -8.71 2.05
CA LYS A 60 10.34 -8.91 0.59
C LYS A 60 9.23 -9.84 0.15
N VAL A 61 8.30 -9.36 -0.66
CA VAL A 61 7.31 -10.20 -1.35
C VAL A 61 7.88 -10.53 -2.73
N LEU A 62 7.94 -11.83 -3.02
CA LEU A 62 8.45 -12.38 -4.27
C LEU A 62 7.47 -13.44 -4.74
N THR A 63 6.88 -13.25 -5.91
CA THR A 63 6.10 -14.30 -6.57
C THR A 63 7.01 -15.21 -7.38
N ASP A 64 6.55 -16.43 -7.64
CA ASP A 64 7.06 -17.20 -8.77
C ASP A 64 6.71 -16.48 -10.10
N GLY A 65 7.23 -17.00 -11.21
CA GLY A 65 6.88 -16.45 -12.53
C GLY A 65 5.37 -16.53 -12.75
N LEU A 66 4.75 -15.41 -13.13
CA LEU A 66 3.29 -15.33 -13.36
C LEU A 66 2.87 -16.28 -14.48
N LEU A 67 1.74 -16.96 -14.29
CA LEU A 67 1.24 -17.95 -15.26
C LEU A 67 0.57 -17.29 -16.47
N ASN A 68 -0.01 -16.11 -16.26
CA ASN A 68 -0.76 -15.33 -17.25
C ASN A 68 -0.36 -13.86 -17.21
N ASP A 69 -0.77 -13.10 -18.23
CA ASP A 69 -0.80 -11.64 -18.13
C ASP A 69 -1.72 -11.23 -16.98
N THR A 70 -1.24 -10.36 -16.11
CA THR A 70 -1.83 -10.14 -14.79
C THR A 70 -1.87 -8.66 -14.46
N TYR A 71 -3.02 -8.18 -13.98
CA TYR A 71 -3.09 -6.97 -13.18
C TYR A 71 -2.76 -7.31 -11.73
N PHE A 72 -1.67 -6.74 -11.22
CA PHE A 72 -1.31 -6.81 -9.81
C PHE A 72 -1.83 -5.57 -9.11
N THR A 73 -2.50 -5.76 -7.97
CA THR A 73 -2.96 -4.63 -7.15
C THR A 73 -2.61 -4.86 -5.69
N LEU A 74 -1.91 -3.91 -5.08
CA LEU A 74 -1.51 -3.91 -3.67
C LEU A 74 -2.36 -2.89 -2.89
N PHE A 75 -2.96 -3.35 -1.81
CA PHE A 75 -3.82 -2.55 -0.95
C PHE A 75 -3.28 -2.48 0.48
N VAL A 76 -3.64 -1.40 1.17
CA VAL A 76 -3.63 -1.29 2.63
C VAL A 76 -5.01 -0.83 3.08
N LYS A 77 -5.77 -1.73 3.70
CA LYS A 77 -7.13 -1.46 4.19
C LYS A 77 -7.11 -1.23 5.69
N GLU A 78 -7.69 -0.13 6.14
CA GLU A 78 -7.85 0.20 7.56
C GLU A 78 -9.21 -0.27 8.08
N TYR A 79 -9.24 -0.79 9.30
CA TYR A 79 -10.45 -1.23 9.98
C TYR A 79 -10.48 -0.69 11.41
N SER A 80 -11.69 -0.39 11.90
CA SER A 80 -11.92 -0.12 13.32
C SER A 80 -13.22 -0.76 13.81
N GLY A 81 -13.16 -1.46 14.95
CA GLY A 81 -14.27 -2.21 15.51
C GLY A 81 -14.83 -3.25 14.52
N GLY A 82 -13.96 -3.87 13.74
CA GLY A 82 -14.33 -4.82 12.66
C GLY A 82 -14.96 -4.18 11.42
N LYS A 83 -15.08 -2.85 11.34
CA LYS A 83 -15.63 -2.15 10.17
C LYS A 83 -14.52 -1.51 9.36
N GLU A 84 -14.60 -1.64 8.04
CA GLU A 84 -13.67 -0.97 7.13
C GLU A 84 -13.82 0.55 7.22
N ILE A 85 -12.70 1.24 7.39
CA ILE A 85 -12.62 2.70 7.24
C ILE A 85 -12.20 2.96 5.80
N VAL A 86 -13.18 3.26 4.95
CA VAL A 86 -12.93 3.57 3.54
C VAL A 86 -12.05 4.80 3.43
N ASN A 87 -10.92 4.66 2.73
CA ASN A 87 -9.98 5.74 2.50
C ASN A 87 -9.58 5.79 1.02
N GLU A 88 -9.51 7.00 0.44
CA GLU A 88 -9.07 7.22 -0.93
C GLU A 88 -7.64 6.71 -1.20
N PHE A 89 -6.86 6.55 -0.14
CA PHE A 89 -5.51 6.05 -0.22
C PHE A 89 -5.41 4.53 -0.04
N ASP A 90 -6.48 3.73 -0.01
CA ASP A 90 -6.32 2.28 0.24
C ASP A 90 -5.43 1.57 -0.80
N LEU A 91 -5.38 2.09 -2.04
CA LEU A 91 -4.54 1.57 -3.12
C LEU A 91 -3.08 2.04 -2.96
N ILE A 92 -2.14 1.09 -2.90
CA ILE A 92 -0.70 1.38 -2.92
C ILE A 92 -0.15 1.36 -4.34
N LEU A 93 -0.42 0.28 -5.07
CA LEU A 93 0.11 0.04 -6.40
C LEU A 93 -0.92 -0.71 -7.23
N ALA A 94 -1.12 -0.30 -8.47
CA ALA A 94 -1.81 -1.08 -9.49
C ALA A 94 -0.93 -1.07 -10.74
N ASP A 95 -0.49 -2.25 -11.20
CA ASP A 95 0.39 -2.34 -12.37
C ASP A 95 0.14 -3.63 -13.17
N ARG A 96 0.50 -3.61 -14.44
CA ARG A 96 0.35 -4.73 -15.37
C ARG A 96 1.67 -5.49 -15.51
N TYR A 97 1.59 -6.79 -15.37
CA TYR A 97 2.71 -7.70 -15.56
C TYR A 97 2.40 -8.71 -16.68
N THR A 98 3.39 -8.98 -17.52
CA THR A 98 3.32 -10.01 -18.55
C THR A 98 3.57 -11.39 -17.96
N LYS A 99 2.98 -12.42 -18.57
CA LYS A 99 3.30 -13.82 -18.28
C LYS A 99 4.81 -14.06 -18.18
N GLY A 100 5.22 -14.82 -17.16
CA GLY A 100 6.62 -15.15 -16.86
C GLY A 100 7.35 -14.12 -16.01
N ASN A 101 6.85 -12.88 -15.90
CA ASN A 101 7.44 -11.89 -15.01
C ASN A 101 7.28 -12.31 -13.54
N LYS A 102 8.18 -11.83 -12.69
CA LYS A 102 8.07 -11.94 -11.24
C LYS A 102 7.70 -10.59 -10.65
N ILE A 103 6.89 -10.62 -9.61
CA ILE A 103 6.57 -9.44 -8.81
C ILE A 103 7.54 -9.44 -7.63
N ILE A 104 8.26 -8.33 -7.48
CA ILE A 104 9.25 -8.13 -6.41
C ILE A 104 8.94 -6.81 -5.76
N LEU A 105 8.60 -6.82 -4.47
CA LEU A 105 8.38 -5.60 -3.71
C LEU A 105 8.90 -5.77 -2.28
N GLU A 106 9.23 -4.65 -1.65
CA GLU A 106 9.67 -4.60 -0.26
C GLU A 106 8.74 -3.69 0.52
N ILE A 107 8.20 -4.21 1.62
CA ILE A 107 7.28 -3.49 2.51
C ILE A 107 7.95 -3.36 3.87
N ILE A 108 8.06 -2.15 4.39
CA ILE A 108 8.68 -1.87 5.68
C ILE A 108 7.65 -1.19 6.58
N PRO A 109 7.03 -1.92 7.52
CA PRO A 109 6.24 -1.33 8.58
C PRO A 109 7.17 -0.80 9.68
N ASP A 110 7.70 0.41 9.49
CA ASP A 110 8.54 1.08 10.48
C ASP A 110 7.67 1.55 11.66
N ILE A 111 7.75 0.76 12.74
CA ILE A 111 7.15 1.00 14.05
C ILE A 111 8.22 1.13 15.14
N VAL A 112 9.45 1.53 14.80
CA VAL A 112 10.54 1.71 15.81
C VAL A 112 10.11 2.71 16.89
N ASN A 113 9.36 3.73 16.49
CA ASN A 113 8.48 4.46 17.40
C ASN A 113 7.08 3.86 17.27
N ASP A 114 6.68 3.04 18.23
CA ASP A 114 5.43 2.25 18.19
C ASP A 114 4.16 3.11 18.24
N LYS A 115 4.28 4.43 18.50
CA LYS A 115 3.19 5.39 18.36
C LYS A 115 2.93 5.82 16.92
N HIS A 116 3.91 5.62 16.04
CA HIS A 116 3.90 6.07 14.66
C HIS A 116 4.10 4.88 13.72
N LEU A 117 3.05 4.49 13.01
CA LEU A 117 3.20 3.60 11.87
C LEU A 117 3.72 4.41 10.68
N ARG A 118 4.90 4.05 10.17
CA ARG A 118 5.44 4.53 8.90
C ARG A 118 5.59 3.34 7.95
N LEU A 119 4.65 3.20 7.03
CA LEU A 119 4.65 2.12 6.05
C LEU A 119 5.34 2.60 4.77
N PHE A 120 6.53 2.07 4.52
CA PHE A 120 7.24 2.25 3.25
C PHE A 120 6.95 1.06 2.35
N THR A 121 6.81 1.31 1.05
CA THR A 121 6.67 0.27 0.04
C THR A 121 7.55 0.62 -1.15
N TYR A 122 8.48 -0.25 -1.48
CA TYR A 122 9.38 -0.14 -2.62
C TYR A 122 8.99 -1.18 -3.67
N TYR A 123 8.86 -0.75 -4.92
CA TYR A 123 8.47 -1.59 -6.03
C TYR A 123 9.19 -1.14 -7.31
N PRO A 124 9.20 -1.96 -8.38
CA PRO A 124 9.82 -1.57 -9.63
C PRO A 124 9.20 -0.27 -10.15
N GLY A 125 10.03 0.75 -10.33
CA GLY A 125 9.60 2.05 -10.86
C GLY A 125 9.13 3.07 -9.83
N GLY A 126 8.98 2.73 -8.54
CA GLY A 126 8.53 3.72 -7.55
C GLY A 126 8.64 3.32 -6.09
N GLU A 127 8.23 4.26 -5.24
CA GLU A 127 8.07 4.07 -3.81
C GLU A 127 6.82 4.78 -3.30
N SER A 128 6.23 4.23 -2.23
CA SER A 128 5.14 4.85 -1.50
C SER A 128 5.46 4.94 -0.01
N PHE A 129 4.98 5.99 0.63
CA PHE A 129 5.13 6.24 2.05
C PHE A 129 3.78 6.60 2.66
N ARG A 130 3.44 5.97 3.79
CA ARG A 130 2.22 6.23 4.54
C ARG A 130 2.53 6.35 6.01
N GLN A 131 1.91 7.32 6.67
CA GLN A 131 2.04 7.51 8.10
C GLN A 131 0.69 7.55 8.80
N LYS A 132 0.61 6.85 9.94
CA LYS A 132 -0.53 6.88 10.87
C LYS A 132 -0.01 7.02 12.30
N ILE A 133 -0.83 7.60 13.16
CA ILE A 133 -0.57 7.71 14.59
C ILE A 133 -1.54 6.79 15.33
N SER A 134 -1.03 6.10 16.36
CA SER A 134 -1.80 5.21 17.22
C SER A 134 -2.91 5.95 17.98
N SER A 135 -3.89 5.20 18.46
CA SER A 135 -4.88 5.70 19.42
C SER A 135 -4.24 5.94 20.79
N GLU A 136 -4.89 6.73 21.64
CA GLU A 136 -4.42 6.97 23.01
C GLU A 136 -4.25 5.66 23.78
N ASN A 137 -3.16 5.54 24.55
CA ASN A 137 -2.80 4.36 25.34
C ASN A 137 -2.66 3.05 24.54
N THR A 138 -2.42 3.15 23.23
CA THR A 138 -2.14 2.00 22.36
C THR A 138 -0.82 2.15 21.63
N ARG A 139 -0.28 1.06 21.11
CA ARG A 139 0.93 1.00 20.28
C ARG A 139 0.69 0.12 19.07
N PHE A 140 1.36 0.42 17.96
CA PHE A 140 1.36 -0.43 16.79
C PHE A 140 2.27 -1.64 17.00
N LYS A 141 1.77 -2.80 16.58
CA LYS A 141 2.52 -4.01 16.33
C LYS A 141 2.17 -4.54 14.95
N TYR A 142 2.93 -5.51 14.46
CA TYR A 142 2.60 -6.19 13.22
C TYR A 142 2.88 -7.68 13.29
N ALA A 143 2.20 -8.43 12.44
CA ALA A 143 2.39 -9.86 12.24
C ALA A 143 2.43 -10.17 10.75
N LEU A 144 3.35 -11.05 10.37
CA LEU A 144 3.50 -11.49 9.00
C LEU A 144 2.63 -12.71 8.74
N PHE A 145 2.05 -12.73 7.55
CA PHE A 145 1.34 -13.89 7.03
C PHE A 145 2.31 -14.90 6.44
N GLU A 146 2.01 -16.19 6.60
CA GLU A 146 2.75 -17.23 5.89
C GLU A 146 2.52 -17.07 4.38
N LYS A 147 3.61 -17.06 3.62
CA LYS A 147 3.57 -16.75 2.19
C LYS A 147 3.21 -17.99 1.39
N SER A 148 2.00 -18.03 0.82
CA SER A 148 1.75 -18.85 -0.36
C SER A 148 2.56 -18.26 -1.53
N LYS A 149 3.45 -19.06 -2.12
CA LYS A 149 4.19 -18.70 -3.35
C LYS A 149 3.38 -18.97 -4.61
N LYS A 150 2.22 -19.61 -4.49
CA LYS A 150 1.39 -19.99 -5.62
C LYS A 150 0.69 -18.75 -6.18
N ASN A 151 0.63 -18.67 -7.50
CA ASN A 151 -0.14 -17.63 -8.19
C ASN A 151 -1.63 -17.94 -8.02
N GLU A 152 -2.25 -17.37 -6.99
CA GLU A 152 -3.67 -17.47 -6.71
C GLU A 152 -4.40 -16.25 -7.26
N TYR A 153 -5.11 -16.44 -8.37
CA TYR A 153 -5.83 -15.39 -9.06
C TYR A 153 -7.20 -15.11 -8.42
N ASP A 154 -7.61 -13.84 -8.51
CA ASP A 154 -8.87 -13.26 -8.02
C ASP A 154 -9.14 -13.51 -6.53
N LYS A 155 -8.08 -13.79 -5.78
CA LYS A 155 -8.09 -13.87 -4.32
C LYS A 155 -7.30 -12.72 -3.73
N ARG A 156 -7.72 -12.27 -2.55
CA ARG A 156 -6.88 -11.45 -1.68
C ARG A 156 -5.82 -12.36 -1.10
N ILE A 157 -4.56 -11.96 -1.17
CA ILE A 157 -3.44 -12.70 -0.57
C ILE A 157 -2.80 -11.80 0.48
N PRO A 158 -2.90 -12.16 1.78
CA PRO A 158 -2.49 -11.28 2.85
C PRO A 158 -0.95 -11.29 2.93
N ILE A 159 -0.38 -10.15 3.28
CA ILE A 159 1.06 -9.99 3.43
C ILE A 159 1.38 -9.67 4.89
N LEU A 160 0.66 -8.70 5.45
CA LEU A 160 0.95 -8.11 6.74
C LEU A 160 -0.33 -7.69 7.44
N LEU A 161 -0.45 -8.02 8.73
CA LEU A 161 -1.41 -7.45 9.65
C LEU A 161 -0.68 -6.44 10.53
N ILE A 162 -1.11 -5.18 10.51
CA ILE A 162 -0.66 -4.16 11.47
C ILE A 162 -1.82 -3.90 12.40
N TYR A 163 -1.61 -3.85 13.71
CA TYR A 163 -2.68 -3.70 14.67
C TYR A 163 -2.27 -2.80 15.83
N GLU A 164 -3.26 -2.14 16.43
CA GLU A 164 -3.08 -1.48 17.72
C GLU A 164 -3.32 -2.47 18.85
N GLU A 165 -2.43 -2.44 19.84
CA GLU A 165 -2.58 -3.15 21.10
C GLU A 165 -2.44 -2.14 22.24
N LYS A 166 -3.16 -2.36 23.35
CA LYS A 166 -3.02 -1.51 24.54
C LYS A 166 -1.58 -1.57 25.07
N GLU A 167 -1.12 -0.46 25.64
CA GLU A 167 0.15 -0.44 26.34
C GLU A 167 0.15 -1.47 27.47
N LEU A 168 1.27 -2.20 27.63
CA LEU A 168 1.46 -3.26 28.63
C LEU A 168 0.56 -4.49 28.47
N ASP A 169 -0.32 -4.52 27.47
CA ASP A 169 -1.08 -5.69 27.04
C ASP A 169 -0.27 -6.47 25.98
N SER A 170 -0.41 -7.79 26.01
CA SER A 170 0.17 -8.73 25.04
C SER A 170 -0.84 -9.82 24.65
N SER A 171 -2.12 -9.69 25.04
CA SER A 171 -3.16 -10.68 24.79
C SER A 171 -3.42 -10.89 23.29
N ILE A 172 -3.40 -9.81 22.50
CA ILE A 172 -3.59 -9.87 21.05
C ILE A 172 -2.37 -10.48 20.39
N GLU A 173 -1.17 -10.08 20.80
CA GLU A 173 0.06 -10.69 20.28
C GLU A 173 0.10 -12.21 20.53
N ASN A 174 -0.29 -12.64 21.73
CA ASN A 174 -0.36 -14.05 22.08
C ASN A 174 -1.41 -14.79 21.25
N LEU A 175 -2.61 -14.21 21.12
CA LEU A 175 -3.68 -14.78 20.28
C LEU A 175 -3.23 -14.94 18.83
N ILE A 176 -2.54 -13.95 18.26
CA ILE A 176 -2.00 -14.03 16.90
C ILE A 176 -0.97 -15.16 16.77
N LYS A 177 -0.06 -15.31 17.74
CA LYS A 177 0.95 -16.38 17.75
C LYS A 177 0.31 -17.77 17.84
N GLU A 178 -0.73 -17.91 18.66
CA GLU A 178 -1.46 -19.18 18.82
C GLU A 178 -2.21 -19.59 17.54
N ASN A 179 -2.73 -18.61 16.78
CA ASN A 179 -3.51 -18.82 15.57
C ASN A 179 -2.68 -18.72 14.26
N GLN A 180 -1.36 -18.56 14.34
CA GLN A 180 -0.49 -18.29 13.19
C GLN A 180 -0.47 -19.36 12.09
N LYS A 181 -1.04 -20.54 12.36
CA LYS A 181 -1.17 -21.66 11.41
C LYS A 181 -2.44 -21.61 10.56
N ASP A 182 -3.45 -20.85 10.98
CA ASP A 182 -4.72 -20.73 10.26
C ASP A 182 -4.69 -19.40 9.46
N GLU A 183 -4.94 -19.48 8.14
CA GLU A 183 -4.86 -18.34 7.21
C GLU A 183 -5.73 -17.16 7.70
N PHE A 184 -5.13 -16.06 8.15
CA PHE A 184 -5.88 -14.90 8.63
C PHE A 184 -6.43 -14.04 7.48
N LEU A 185 -7.35 -14.55 6.65
CA LEU A 185 -8.09 -13.70 5.73
C LEU A 185 -9.57 -13.60 6.06
N PRO A 186 -10.18 -12.41 5.87
CA PRO A 186 -11.62 -12.20 6.03
C PRO A 186 -12.49 -13.08 5.13
N ASP A 187 -11.98 -13.49 3.96
CA ASP A 187 -12.79 -14.14 2.93
C ASP A 187 -13.04 -15.64 3.22
N ASN A 188 -12.22 -16.28 4.08
CA ASN A 188 -12.33 -17.68 4.50
C ASN A 188 -12.57 -17.80 6.03
N LEU A 189 -13.24 -16.82 6.64
CA LEU A 189 -13.41 -16.75 8.09
C LEU A 189 -14.21 -17.92 8.64
N ASN A 190 -13.48 -18.92 9.13
CA ASN A 190 -13.98 -19.80 10.16
C ASN A 190 -14.16 -18.95 11.44
N MET A 191 -15.40 -18.55 11.73
CA MET A 191 -15.70 -17.54 12.76
C MET A 191 -15.19 -17.90 14.16
N ASP A 192 -14.99 -19.19 14.44
CA ASP A 192 -14.57 -19.70 15.74
C ASP A 192 -13.06 -19.49 16.04
N LYS A 193 -12.24 -19.15 15.04
CA LYS A 193 -10.79 -18.92 15.17
C LYS A 193 -10.36 -17.50 14.78
N ASN A 194 -11.33 -16.61 14.63
CA ASN A 194 -11.08 -15.30 14.06
C ASN A 194 -10.48 -14.33 15.08
N ILE A 195 -9.29 -13.79 14.80
CA ILE A 195 -8.65 -12.76 15.65
C ILE A 195 -9.28 -11.37 15.49
N TYR A 196 -9.93 -11.08 14.36
CA TYR A 196 -10.40 -9.73 14.01
C TYR A 196 -11.41 -9.11 15.00
N PRO A 197 -12.36 -9.86 15.59
CA PRO A 197 -13.27 -9.33 16.60
C PRO A 197 -12.55 -8.79 17.84
N HIS A 198 -11.33 -9.27 18.11
CA HIS A 198 -10.52 -8.81 19.24
C HIS A 198 -9.65 -7.59 18.89
N LEU A 199 -9.55 -7.22 17.61
CA LEU A 199 -8.78 -6.07 17.15
C LEU A 199 -9.65 -4.81 17.09
N ASN A 200 -9.26 -3.78 17.84
CA ASN A 200 -9.97 -2.51 17.81
C ASN A 200 -9.66 -1.67 16.57
N ARG A 201 -8.38 -1.49 16.23
CA ARG A 201 -7.95 -0.79 15.02
C ARG A 201 -6.80 -1.55 14.38
N TYR A 202 -6.92 -1.85 13.11
CA TYR A 202 -5.94 -2.67 12.39
C TYR A 202 -5.92 -2.34 10.90
N PHE A 203 -4.84 -2.74 10.25
CA PHE A 203 -4.60 -2.59 8.84
C PHE A 203 -4.23 -3.95 8.25
N ILE A 204 -4.83 -4.29 7.12
CA ILE A 204 -4.45 -5.47 6.35
C ILE A 204 -3.78 -4.98 5.08
N VAL A 205 -2.53 -5.37 4.88
CA VAL A 205 -1.83 -5.22 3.60
C VAL A 205 -1.95 -6.54 2.85
N TYR A 206 -2.52 -6.49 1.65
CA TYR A 206 -2.72 -7.66 0.80
C TYR A 206 -2.61 -7.27 -0.67
N TYR A 207 -2.36 -8.27 -1.52
CA TYR A 207 -2.42 -8.09 -2.96
C TYR A 207 -3.50 -8.95 -3.61
N VAL A 208 -3.87 -8.60 -4.83
CA VAL A 208 -4.75 -9.36 -5.71
C VAL A 208 -4.07 -9.51 -7.06
N LEU A 209 -4.11 -10.72 -7.62
CA LEU A 209 -3.72 -11.00 -9.00
C LEU A 209 -4.99 -11.18 -9.83
N THR A 210 -5.22 -10.35 -10.82
CA THR A 210 -6.35 -10.51 -11.75
C THR A 210 -5.83 -10.86 -13.13
N GLU A 211 -6.33 -11.95 -13.69
CA GLU A 211 -5.93 -12.38 -15.03
C GLU A 211 -6.47 -11.42 -16.10
N ILE A 212 -5.61 -11.04 -17.05
CA ILE A 212 -5.98 -10.24 -18.21
C ILE A 212 -6.44 -11.20 -19.30
N LYS A 213 -7.76 -11.29 -19.47
CA LYS A 213 -8.36 -12.05 -20.58
C LYS A 213 -8.27 -11.21 -21.85
N ASN A 214 -7.58 -11.76 -22.86
CA ASN A 214 -7.56 -11.21 -24.21
C ASN A 214 -8.82 -11.63 -24.99
#